data_AF-A0A2A4K4P2-F1
#
_entry.id   AF-A0A2A4K4P2-F1
#
_cell.length_a   1.000
_cell.length_b   1.000
_cell.length_c   1.000
_cell.angle_alpha   90.00
_cell.angle_beta   90.00
_cell.angle_gamma   90.00
#
_symmetry.space_group_name_H-M   'P 1'
#
loop_
_entity.id
_entity.type
_entity.pdbx_description
1 polymer ?
#
loop_
_entity_poly.entity_id
_entity_poly.type
_entity_poly.pdbx_seq_one_letter_code
_entity_poly.pdbx_strand_id
1 'polypeptide(L)'
;MIDLFMPFRAFLKFENVCTDNNVFRMHYKVTVIMLLVFTLLVTSKQFFGEPIHCMNDNEKDTDKDAVNSYCWIYGTYSLKSRFVGVEGRDMAYPGVGPSKGDNDEQIKHTYYQWVCFVLLGQSVMFYTPRYLWKIWEGGRLKALAADLSSPVTKDCSEFRRGELVSYLSYQRDTNLHTHNMYALRYAFCEILNLLNVVGQIFLLDIFLGGAFRNYGAAVAAFSHTPRVPADMTDFVAANPMDQFFPKLTKCWLRSYGPSGTLQMKDRLCVLPLNIVNEKIFCCRSAPFAR
;
A
#
# COMPACT_ATOMS: atom_id res chain seq x y z
N MET A 1 7.37 23.08 0.11
CA MET A 1 7.38 21.81 -0.66
C MET A 1 8.72 21.08 -0.59
N ILE A 2 9.87 21.76 -0.59
CA ILE A 2 11.22 21.13 -0.57
C ILE A 2 11.55 20.48 0.79
N ASP A 3 11.05 21.02 1.91
CA ASP A 3 11.31 20.46 3.25
C ASP A 3 10.69 19.08 3.47
N LEU A 4 9.65 18.74 2.72
CA LEU A 4 8.99 17.43 2.78
C LEU A 4 9.85 16.32 2.15
N PHE A 5 10.80 16.68 1.29
CA PHE A 5 11.74 15.76 0.63
C PHE A 5 13.08 15.61 1.36
N MET A 6 13.37 16.42 2.38
CA MET A 6 14.57 16.28 3.20
C MET A 6 14.75 14.89 3.84
N PRO A 7 13.72 14.25 4.44
CA PRO A 7 13.87 12.90 4.96
C PRO A 7 14.21 11.90 3.84
N PHE A 8 13.62 12.03 2.65
CA PHE A 8 13.91 11.17 1.49
C PHE A 8 15.37 11.26 1.03
N ARG A 9 15.97 12.46 1.11
CA ARG A 9 17.40 12.66 0.78
C ARG A 9 18.33 11.93 1.75
N ALA A 10 17.94 11.77 3.01
CA ALA A 10 18.69 10.97 3.98
C ALA A 10 18.64 9.46 3.65
N PHE A 11 17.51 8.95 3.18
CA PHE A 11 17.36 7.55 2.74
C PHE A 11 18.09 7.24 1.42
N LEU A 12 18.21 8.23 0.53
CA LEU A 12 18.92 8.12 -0.75
C LEU A 12 20.45 8.21 -0.64
N LYS A 13 21.02 8.55 0.53
CA LYS A 13 22.48 8.49 0.69
C LYS A 13 22.96 7.04 0.53
N PHE A 14 23.86 6.84 -0.42
CA PHE A 14 24.59 5.59 -0.58
C PHE A 14 25.66 5.57 0.50
N GLU A 15 25.65 4.55 1.36
CA GLU A 15 26.73 4.38 2.33
C GLU A 15 27.95 3.81 1.60
N ASN A 16 29.12 4.40 1.85
CA ASN A 16 30.39 4.00 1.23
C ASN A 16 30.85 2.60 1.65
N VAL A 17 30.27 2.04 2.72
CA VAL A 17 30.57 0.71 3.24
C VAL A 17 29.27 -0.10 3.16
N CYS A 18 29.23 -1.11 2.30
CA CYS A 18 28.08 -1.99 2.15
C CYS A 18 28.17 -3.11 3.19
N THR A 19 27.37 -3.03 4.24
CA THR A 19 27.25 -4.06 5.28
C THR A 19 26.12 -5.06 4.99
N ASP A 20 25.34 -4.82 3.91
CA ASP A 20 24.08 -5.49 3.65
C ASP A 20 24.01 -6.17 2.28
N ASN A 21 23.17 -7.20 2.20
CA ASN A 21 22.76 -7.84 0.96
C ASN A 21 21.86 -6.93 0.10
N ASN A 22 21.87 -7.14 -1.21
CA ASN A 22 21.06 -6.39 -2.17
C ASN A 22 19.55 -6.50 -1.88
N VAL A 23 19.12 -7.65 -1.35
CA VAL A 23 17.73 -7.90 -0.96
C VAL A 23 17.30 -6.95 0.15
N PHE A 24 18.07 -6.81 1.23
CA PHE A 24 17.78 -5.84 2.30
C PHE A 24 17.63 -4.43 1.76
N ARG A 25 18.56 -4.04 0.89
CA ARG A 25 18.57 -2.70 0.29
C ARG A 25 17.33 -2.41 -0.53
N MET A 26 16.81 -3.41 -1.25
CA MET A 26 15.55 -3.27 -1.97
C MET A 26 14.37 -3.03 -1.00
N HIS A 27 14.33 -3.74 0.13
CA HIS A 27 13.28 -3.57 1.12
C HIS A 27 13.36 -2.20 1.81
N TYR A 28 14.43 -1.90 2.54
CA TYR A 28 14.44 -0.68 3.35
C TYR A 28 14.61 0.62 2.56
N LYS A 29 15.15 0.57 1.32
CA LYS A 29 15.24 1.76 0.46
C LYS A 29 14.08 1.83 -0.52
N VAL A 30 13.94 0.84 -1.41
CA VAL A 30 13.00 0.95 -2.53
C VAL A 30 11.56 0.84 -2.03
N THR A 31 11.21 -0.20 -1.26
CA THR A 31 9.82 -0.40 -0.85
C THR A 31 9.36 0.64 0.17
N VAL A 32 10.21 1.01 1.14
CA VAL A 32 9.88 2.08 2.10
C VAL A 32 9.67 3.43 1.42
N ILE A 33 10.56 3.83 0.50
CA ILE A 33 10.41 5.10 -0.24
C ILE A 33 9.13 5.06 -1.09
N MET A 34 8.87 3.97 -1.80
CA MET A 34 7.65 3.79 -2.58
C MET A 34 6.39 3.92 -1.71
N LEU A 35 6.35 3.25 -0.55
CA LEU A 35 5.22 3.32 0.38
C LEU A 35 5.04 4.72 0.98
N LEU A 36 6.12 5.42 1.30
CA LEU A 36 6.05 6.80 1.77
C LEU A 36 5.52 7.76 0.70
N VAL A 37 5.95 7.60 -0.56
CA VAL A 37 5.41 8.37 -1.69
C VAL A 37 3.92 8.09 -1.88
N PHE A 38 3.49 6.83 -1.82
CA PHE A 38 2.07 6.48 -1.90
C PHE A 38 1.27 7.05 -0.73
N THR A 39 1.81 6.97 0.49
CA THR A 39 1.18 7.55 1.68
C THR A 39 0.98 9.05 1.49
N LEU A 40 2.00 9.77 0.99
CA LEU A 40 1.93 11.19 0.68
C LEU A 40 0.88 11.50 -0.38
N LEU A 41 0.83 10.73 -1.48
CA LEU A 41 -0.17 10.91 -2.53
C LEU A 41 -1.60 10.73 -2.02
N VAL A 42 -1.89 9.65 -1.28
CA VAL A 42 -3.23 9.40 -0.72
C VAL A 42 -3.57 10.47 0.33
N THR A 43 -2.64 10.82 1.21
CA THR A 43 -2.83 11.87 2.24
C THR A 43 -3.14 13.22 1.59
N SER A 44 -2.42 13.57 0.52
CA SER A 44 -2.67 14.82 -0.20
C SER A 44 -4.10 14.93 -0.73
N LYS A 45 -4.64 13.83 -1.28
CA LYS A 45 -6.01 13.80 -1.78
C LYS A 45 -7.05 13.71 -0.67
N GLN A 46 -6.73 13.07 0.45
CA GLN A 46 -7.65 12.89 1.57
C GLN A 46 -7.81 14.15 2.44
N PHE A 47 -6.76 14.95 2.60
CA PHE A 47 -6.78 16.14 3.46
C PHE A 47 -6.84 17.48 2.70
N PHE A 48 -6.26 17.57 1.49
CA PHE A 48 -6.25 18.81 0.70
C PHE A 48 -7.17 18.76 -0.53
N GLY A 49 -7.76 17.61 -0.83
CA GLY A 49 -8.76 17.45 -1.89
C GLY A 49 -10.15 17.21 -1.33
N GLU A 50 -11.15 17.18 -2.22
CA GLU A 50 -12.49 16.70 -1.91
C GLU A 50 -12.51 15.17 -2.05
N PRO A 51 -12.59 14.41 -0.95
CA PRO A 51 -12.38 12.96 -0.99
C PRO A 51 -13.59 12.20 -1.57
N ILE A 52 -14.77 12.84 -1.55
CA ILE A 52 -16.02 12.31 -2.09
C ILE A 52 -16.87 13.47 -2.63
N HIS A 53 -17.52 13.25 -3.78
CA HIS A 53 -18.50 14.19 -4.33
C HIS A 53 -19.83 13.47 -4.52
N CYS A 54 -20.86 13.90 -3.81
CA CYS A 54 -22.21 13.36 -3.94
C CYS A 54 -23.08 14.24 -4.84
N MET A 55 -23.83 13.59 -5.73
CA MET A 55 -24.82 14.23 -6.59
C MET A 55 -26.04 14.62 -5.74
N ASN A 56 -26.49 15.86 -5.88
CA ASN A 56 -27.73 16.36 -5.28
C ASN A 56 -28.80 16.52 -6.36
N ASP A 57 -30.01 16.03 -6.07
CA ASP A 57 -31.16 16.13 -6.98
C ASP A 57 -31.68 17.57 -7.13
N ASN A 58 -31.42 18.43 -6.14
CA ASN A 58 -31.83 19.83 -6.15
C ASN A 58 -30.61 20.75 -6.21
N GLU A 59 -30.53 21.57 -7.25
CA GLU A 59 -29.46 22.55 -7.44
C GLU A 59 -29.42 23.63 -6.34
N LYS A 60 -30.53 23.78 -5.60
CA LYS A 60 -30.73 24.73 -4.48
C LYS A 60 -30.34 24.19 -3.09
N ASP A 61 -29.90 22.94 -2.96
CA ASP A 61 -29.41 22.44 -1.66
C ASP A 61 -28.05 23.10 -1.34
N THR A 62 -28.06 24.09 -0.45
CA THR A 62 -26.90 24.84 0.05
C THR A 62 -25.91 23.94 0.82
N ASP A 63 -26.34 22.74 1.22
CA ASP A 63 -25.63 21.88 2.16
C ASP A 63 -24.84 20.74 1.48
N LYS A 64 -24.31 20.96 0.27
CA LYS A 64 -23.50 19.95 -0.46
C LYS A 64 -22.33 19.45 0.38
N ASP A 65 -21.64 20.34 1.08
CA ASP A 65 -20.48 20.02 1.92
C ASP A 65 -20.86 19.20 3.15
N ALA A 66 -22.05 19.45 3.72
CA ALA A 66 -22.56 18.67 4.85
C ALA A 66 -22.93 17.24 4.42
N VAL A 67 -23.55 17.08 3.25
CA VAL A 67 -23.87 15.77 2.66
C VAL A 67 -22.59 15.01 2.32
N ASN A 68 -21.62 15.66 1.68
CA ASN A 68 -20.32 15.06 1.37
C ASN A 68 -19.61 14.60 2.64
N SER A 69 -19.59 15.43 3.68
CA SER A 69 -18.98 15.09 4.98
C SER A 69 -19.71 13.94 5.67
N TYR A 70 -21.04 13.93 5.65
CA TYR A 70 -21.85 12.84 6.22
C TYR A 70 -21.53 11.51 5.53
N CYS A 71 -21.56 11.49 4.19
CA CYS A 71 -21.27 10.29 3.41
C CYS A 71 -19.80 9.85 3.54
N TRP A 72 -18.88 10.79 3.70
CA TRP A 72 -17.49 10.48 3.99
C TRP A 72 -17.35 9.75 5.33
N ILE A 73 -17.98 10.26 6.40
CA ILE A 73 -17.86 9.72 7.78
C ILE A 73 -18.59 8.38 7.93
N TYR A 74 -19.85 8.31 7.51
CA TYR A 74 -20.69 7.11 7.69
C TYR A 74 -20.35 5.99 6.70
N GLY A 75 -19.64 6.32 5.61
CA GLY A 75 -19.28 5.38 4.57
C GLY A 75 -20.30 5.29 3.45
N THR A 76 -19.89 4.62 2.38
CA THR A 76 -20.76 4.35 1.22
C THR A 76 -20.98 2.86 1.05
N TYR A 77 -21.90 2.46 0.18
CA TYR A 77 -22.19 1.06 -0.07
C TYR A 77 -22.46 0.78 -1.55
N SER A 78 -22.28 -0.48 -1.94
CA SER A 78 -22.65 -1.01 -3.25
C SER A 78 -23.48 -2.29 -3.07
N LEU A 79 -24.33 -2.59 -4.05
CA LEU A 79 -25.20 -3.76 -4.02
C LEU A 79 -24.54 -4.93 -4.76
N LYS A 80 -24.37 -6.06 -4.07
CA LYS A 80 -23.72 -7.25 -4.65
C LYS A 80 -24.48 -7.81 -5.86
N SER A 81 -25.81 -7.77 -5.81
CA SER A 81 -26.71 -8.23 -6.87
C SER A 81 -26.60 -7.41 -8.17
N ARG A 82 -25.96 -6.23 -8.12
CA ARG A 82 -25.80 -5.31 -9.24
C ARG A 82 -24.38 -5.27 -9.79
N PHE A 83 -23.51 -6.23 -9.46
CA PHE A 83 -22.23 -6.38 -10.17
C PHE A 83 -22.34 -7.21 -11.47
N VAL A 84 -23.47 -7.90 -11.67
CA VAL A 84 -23.75 -8.69 -12.86
C VAL A 84 -25.09 -8.22 -13.43
N GLY A 85 -25.08 -7.64 -14.63
CA GLY A 85 -26.27 -7.09 -15.25
C GLY A 85 -25.95 -6.26 -16.48
N VAL A 86 -26.99 -5.72 -17.12
CA VAL A 86 -26.84 -4.84 -18.30
C VAL A 86 -26.80 -3.39 -17.83
N GLU A 87 -25.71 -2.69 -18.13
CA GLU A 87 -25.59 -1.25 -17.87
C GLU A 87 -26.68 -0.47 -18.62
N GLY A 88 -27.28 0.51 -17.96
CA GLY A 88 -28.37 1.33 -18.49
C GLY A 88 -29.77 0.72 -18.36
N ARG A 89 -29.91 -0.59 -18.13
CA ARG A 89 -31.20 -1.24 -17.81
C ARG A 89 -31.30 -1.64 -16.34
N ASP A 90 -30.33 -2.43 -15.87
CA ASP A 90 -30.36 -3.02 -14.51
C ASP A 90 -29.52 -2.24 -13.50
N MET A 91 -28.54 -1.47 -13.98
CA MET A 91 -27.58 -0.73 -13.15
C MET A 91 -27.04 0.48 -13.91
N ALA A 92 -26.73 1.55 -13.19
CA ALA A 92 -26.08 2.75 -13.75
C ALA A 92 -24.55 2.61 -13.79
N TYR A 93 -24.00 1.83 -12.86
CA TYR A 93 -22.60 1.46 -12.75
C TYR A 93 -22.52 0.11 -12.02
N PRO A 94 -21.48 -0.72 -12.21
CA PRO A 94 -21.32 -1.95 -11.42
C PRO A 94 -21.48 -1.71 -9.91
N GLY A 95 -22.44 -2.41 -9.29
CA GLY A 95 -22.80 -2.27 -7.88
C GLY A 95 -23.76 -1.13 -7.55
N VAL A 96 -24.21 -0.36 -8.54
CA VAL A 96 -25.09 0.81 -8.39
C VAL A 96 -26.35 0.63 -9.23
N GLY A 97 -27.45 0.23 -8.58
CA GLY A 97 -28.76 0.07 -9.21
C GLY A 97 -29.89 0.07 -8.18
N PRO A 98 -31.16 0.07 -8.60
CA PRO A 98 -32.29 -0.03 -7.67
C PRO A 98 -32.19 -1.33 -6.85
N SER A 99 -32.51 -1.26 -5.55
CA SER A 99 -32.59 -2.46 -4.71
C SER A 99 -33.73 -3.35 -5.21
N LYS A 100 -33.48 -4.65 -5.39
CA LYS A 100 -34.48 -5.61 -5.89
C LYS A 100 -35.29 -6.27 -4.77
N GLY A 101 -35.13 -5.83 -3.51
CA GLY A 101 -35.89 -6.29 -2.35
C GLY A 101 -35.10 -6.17 -1.04
N ASP A 102 -35.67 -6.67 0.06
CA ASP A 102 -35.10 -6.58 1.42
C ASP A 102 -33.86 -7.48 1.63
N ASN A 103 -33.57 -8.39 0.70
CA ASN A 103 -32.49 -9.38 0.78
C ASN A 103 -31.22 -9.02 -0.02
N ASP A 104 -31.08 -7.78 -0.50
CA ASP A 104 -29.88 -7.38 -1.23
C ASP A 104 -28.68 -7.20 -0.27
N GLU A 105 -27.66 -8.04 -0.42
CA GLU A 105 -26.40 -7.92 0.33
C GLU A 105 -25.68 -6.60 -0.02
N GLN A 106 -25.57 -5.72 0.97
CA GLN A 106 -24.89 -4.44 0.86
C GLN A 106 -23.42 -4.59 1.28
N ILE A 107 -22.51 -4.27 0.35
CA ILE A 107 -21.08 -4.19 0.63
C ILE A 107 -20.77 -2.75 1.04
N LYS A 108 -20.38 -2.55 2.30
CA LYS A 108 -20.01 -1.23 2.83
C LYS A 108 -18.54 -0.94 2.58
N HIS A 109 -18.27 0.24 2.04
CA HIS A 109 -16.95 0.75 1.72
C HIS A 109 -16.59 1.83 2.75
N THR A 110 -15.75 1.48 3.72
CA THR A 110 -15.15 2.41 4.70
C THR A 110 -13.62 2.30 4.76
N TYR A 111 -13.03 1.35 4.02
CA TYR A 111 -11.59 1.08 4.05
C TYR A 111 -10.74 2.28 3.62
N TYR A 112 -11.25 3.12 2.71
CA TYR A 112 -10.51 4.24 2.14
C TYR A 112 -10.05 5.26 3.19
N GLN A 113 -10.75 5.37 4.33
CA GLN A 113 -10.35 6.22 5.45
C GLN A 113 -9.05 5.72 6.11
N TRP A 114 -8.85 4.40 6.13
CA TRP A 114 -7.77 3.71 6.83
C TRP A 114 -6.54 3.43 5.95
N VAL A 115 -6.67 3.54 4.62
CA VAL A 115 -5.58 3.24 3.67
C VAL A 115 -4.30 4.00 4.01
N CYS A 116 -4.37 5.29 4.34
CA CYS A 116 -3.20 6.09 4.72
C CYS A 116 -2.47 5.52 5.94
N PHE A 117 -3.19 5.16 7.00
CA PHE A 117 -2.61 4.62 8.22
C PHE A 117 -2.01 3.24 7.99
N VAL A 118 -2.67 2.41 7.19
CA VAL A 118 -2.14 1.11 6.78
C VAL A 118 -0.82 1.31 6.02
N LEU A 119 -0.80 2.11 4.94
CA LEU A 119 0.42 2.34 4.15
C LEU A 119 1.58 2.89 4.99
N LEU A 120 1.31 3.81 5.92
CA LEU A 120 2.31 4.31 6.85
C LEU A 120 2.82 3.20 7.77
N GLY A 121 1.93 2.43 8.38
CA GLY A 121 2.30 1.29 9.23
C GLY A 121 3.14 0.24 8.49
N GLN A 122 2.79 -0.04 7.23
CA GLN A 122 3.57 -0.93 6.37
C GLN A 122 4.99 -0.38 6.13
N SER A 123 5.13 0.92 5.87
CA SER A 123 6.45 1.54 5.67
C SER A 123 7.35 1.39 6.90
N VAL A 124 6.78 1.54 8.10
CA VAL A 124 7.51 1.36 9.37
C VAL A 124 7.93 -0.10 9.55
N MET A 125 7.04 -1.05 9.31
CA MET A 125 7.33 -2.48 9.41
C MET A 125 8.45 -2.92 8.44
N PHE A 126 8.48 -2.40 7.22
CA PHE A 126 9.59 -2.64 6.27
C PHE A 126 10.92 -2.02 6.70
N TYR A 127 10.90 -0.97 7.51
CA TYR A 127 12.12 -0.36 8.06
C TYR A 127 12.63 -1.06 9.33
N THR A 128 11.77 -1.78 10.08
CA THR A 128 12.12 -2.46 11.33
C THR A 128 13.34 -3.39 11.24
N PRO A 129 13.48 -4.28 10.23
CA PRO A 129 14.63 -5.19 10.16
C PRO A 129 15.95 -4.44 10.00
N ARG A 130 15.97 -3.35 9.22
CA ARG A 130 17.14 -2.47 9.05
C ARG A 130 17.48 -1.74 10.35
N TYR A 131 16.47 -1.24 11.04
CA TYR A 131 16.66 -0.56 12.33
C TYR A 131 17.27 -1.49 13.38
N LEU A 132 16.76 -2.72 13.50
CA LEU A 132 17.31 -3.75 14.38
C LEU A 132 18.75 -4.12 14.02
N TRP A 133 19.03 -4.35 12.73
CA TRP A 133 20.38 -4.65 12.26
C TRP A 133 21.37 -3.53 12.62
N LYS A 134 20.98 -2.26 12.42
CA LYS A 134 21.82 -1.11 12.73
C LYS A 134 22.17 -1.01 14.22
N ILE A 135 21.23 -1.34 15.11
CA ILE A 135 21.48 -1.39 16.56
C ILE A 135 22.46 -2.50 16.91
N TRP A 136 22.30 -3.68 16.30
CA TRP A 136 23.13 -4.85 16.58
C TRP A 136 24.53 -4.80 15.99
N GLU A 137 24.67 -4.22 14.79
CA GLU A 137 25.95 -4.05 14.12
C GLU A 137 26.83 -3.02 14.86
N GLY A 138 26.24 -1.99 15.45
CA GLY A 138 26.94 -1.01 16.29
C GLY A 138 28.06 -0.26 15.56
N GLY A 139 28.05 -0.22 14.22
CA GLY A 139 29.05 0.46 13.40
C GLY A 139 30.43 -0.23 13.34
N ARG A 140 30.56 -1.47 13.83
CA ARG A 140 31.85 -2.20 13.87
C ARG A 140 32.47 -2.38 12.49
N LEU A 141 31.68 -2.78 11.50
CA LEU A 141 32.16 -2.96 10.13
C LEU A 141 32.54 -1.63 9.46
N LYS A 142 31.80 -0.55 9.79
CA LYS A 142 32.09 0.79 9.30
C LYS A 142 33.41 1.33 9.86
N ALA A 143 33.70 1.05 11.13
CA ALA A 143 34.99 1.39 11.74
C ALA A 143 36.15 0.63 11.08
N LEU A 144 35.99 -0.69 10.86
CA LEU A 144 36.98 -1.53 10.16
C LEU A 144 37.25 -1.05 8.73
N ALA A 145 36.18 -0.75 7.97
CA ALA A 145 36.31 -0.29 6.59
C ALA A 145 36.86 1.14 6.48
N ALA A 146 36.52 2.01 7.43
CA ALA A 146 37.07 3.37 7.47
C ALA A 146 38.58 3.36 7.65
N ASP A 147 39.09 2.49 8.54
CA ASP A 147 40.53 2.34 8.79
C ASP A 147 41.28 1.86 7.53
N LEU A 148 40.67 0.94 6.78
CA LEU A 148 41.17 0.44 5.49
C LEU A 148 41.13 1.47 4.35
N SER A 149 40.18 2.41 4.39
CA SER A 149 39.98 3.42 3.33
C SER A 149 40.79 4.70 3.52
N SER A 150 41.54 4.81 4.62
CA SER A 150 42.38 5.98 4.90
C SER A 150 43.44 6.17 3.79
N PRO A 151 43.57 7.36 3.18
CA PRO A 151 44.48 7.63 2.07
C PRO A 151 45.95 7.77 2.51
N VAL A 152 46.39 6.92 3.44
CA VAL A 152 47.79 6.82 3.85
C VAL A 152 48.52 5.91 2.84
N THR A 153 49.74 6.29 2.48
CA THR A 153 50.65 5.68 1.48
C THR A 153 50.38 4.21 1.14
N LYS A 154 50.37 3.88 -0.17
CA LYS A 154 50.05 2.54 -0.71
C LYS A 154 50.79 1.40 0.00
N ASP A 155 52.05 1.60 0.37
CA ASP A 155 52.89 0.62 1.08
C ASP A 155 52.37 0.31 2.50
N CYS A 156 51.78 1.29 3.18
CA CYS A 156 51.20 1.14 4.52
C CYS A 156 49.78 0.51 4.47
N SER A 157 49.12 0.57 3.31
CA SER A 157 47.81 -0.07 3.09
C SER A 157 47.92 -1.59 2.87
N GLU A 158 48.95 -2.03 2.15
CA GLU A 158 49.25 -3.45 1.90
C GLU A 158 49.64 -4.15 3.21
N PHE A 159 50.48 -3.51 4.02
CA PHE A 159 50.89 -4.02 5.34
C PHE A 159 49.70 -4.18 6.31
N ARG A 160 48.85 -3.15 6.44
CA ARG A 160 47.64 -3.20 7.28
C ARG A 160 46.61 -4.21 6.77
N ARG A 161 46.50 -4.43 5.46
CA ARG A 161 45.67 -5.52 4.89
C ARG A 161 46.22 -6.88 5.28
N GLY A 162 47.53 -7.09 5.20
CA GLY A 162 48.18 -8.33 5.62
C GLY A 162 47.98 -8.62 7.11
N GLU A 163 48.11 -7.60 7.96
CA GLU A 163 47.87 -7.68 9.41
C GLU A 163 46.39 -7.95 9.74
N LEU A 164 45.45 -7.34 9.00
CA LEU A 164 44.03 -7.62 9.19
C LEU A 164 43.68 -9.05 8.74
N VAL A 165 44.24 -9.52 7.63
CA VAL A 165 44.03 -10.89 7.14
C VAL A 165 44.61 -11.90 8.12
N SER A 166 45.79 -11.64 8.69
CA SER A 166 46.40 -12.51 9.71
C SER A 166 45.64 -12.46 11.04
N TYR A 167 45.13 -11.28 11.44
CA TYR A 167 44.25 -11.13 12.60
C TYR A 167 42.93 -11.90 12.41
N LEU A 168 42.29 -11.77 11.24
CA LEU A 168 41.06 -12.50 10.90
C LEU A 168 41.28 -14.01 10.77
N SER A 169 42.40 -14.46 10.22
CA SER A 169 42.72 -15.89 10.12
C SER A 169 43.05 -16.49 11.49
N TYR A 170 43.81 -15.77 12.32
CA TYR A 170 44.14 -16.20 13.70
C TYR A 170 42.90 -16.20 14.61
N GLN A 171 42.01 -15.22 14.43
CA GLN A 171 40.77 -15.12 15.19
C GLN A 171 39.69 -16.11 14.72
N ARG A 172 39.75 -16.57 13.46
CA ARG A 172 38.88 -17.64 12.95
C ARG A 172 39.07 -18.96 13.70
N ASP A 173 40.31 -19.32 14.03
CA ASP A 173 40.63 -20.57 14.73
C ASP A 173 40.36 -20.51 16.23
N THR A 174 40.37 -19.32 16.85
CA THR A 174 40.24 -19.16 18.32
C THR A 174 38.89 -18.60 18.77
N ASN A 175 38.13 -17.93 17.91
CA ASN A 175 36.95 -17.14 18.27
C ASN A 175 35.70 -17.51 17.44
N LEU A 176 35.48 -18.80 17.21
CA LEU A 176 34.35 -19.33 16.44
C LEU A 176 32.99 -18.87 16.99
N HIS A 177 32.81 -18.71 18.30
CA HIS A 177 31.53 -18.33 18.92
C HIS A 177 31.17 -16.83 18.77
N THR A 178 32.14 -15.93 18.76
CA THR A 178 31.90 -14.47 18.77
C THR A 178 31.44 -13.97 17.40
N HIS A 179 32.01 -14.52 16.32
CA HIS A 179 31.56 -14.24 14.94
C HIS A 179 30.25 -14.96 14.59
N ASN A 180 29.99 -16.13 15.19
CA ASN A 180 28.75 -16.88 14.98
C ASN A 180 27.53 -16.11 15.51
N MET A 181 27.67 -15.38 16.63
CA MET A 181 26.61 -14.49 17.14
C MET A 181 26.29 -13.33 16.18
N TYR A 182 27.30 -12.77 15.50
CA TYR A 182 27.09 -11.73 14.48
C TYR A 182 26.35 -12.31 13.25
N ALA A 183 26.79 -13.47 12.76
CA ALA A 183 26.15 -14.17 11.65
C ALA A 183 24.71 -14.59 11.99
N LEU A 184 24.45 -15.07 13.22
CA LEU A 184 23.11 -15.45 13.69
C LEU A 184 22.18 -14.24 13.77
N ARG A 185 22.66 -13.09 14.25
CA ARG A 185 21.91 -11.83 14.26
C ARG A 185 21.57 -11.37 12.84
N TYR A 186 22.50 -11.51 11.90
CA TYR A 186 22.24 -11.19 10.50
C TYR A 186 21.20 -12.13 9.89
N ALA A 187 21.34 -13.44 10.10
CA ALA A 187 20.38 -14.44 9.65
C ALA A 187 18.99 -14.24 10.25
N PHE A 188 18.90 -13.82 11.51
CA PHE A 188 17.64 -13.44 12.13
C PHE A 188 16.97 -12.26 11.41
N CYS A 189 17.74 -11.22 11.05
CA CYS A 189 17.21 -10.10 10.28
C CYS A 189 16.76 -10.51 8.85
N GLU A 190 17.47 -11.43 8.19
CA GLU A 190 17.04 -12.03 6.90
C GLU A 190 15.69 -12.73 7.05
N ILE A 191 15.55 -13.60 8.07
CA ILE A 191 14.29 -14.31 8.36
C ILE A 191 13.17 -13.31 8.68
N LEU A 192 13.46 -12.27 9.45
CA LEU A 192 12.49 -11.24 9.80
C LEU A 192 12.00 -10.47 8.57
N ASN A 193 12.86 -10.21 7.57
CA ASN A 193 12.41 -9.63 6.29
C ASN A 193 11.44 -10.55 5.57
N LEU A 194 11.75 -11.85 5.50
CA LEU A 194 10.87 -12.82 4.84
C LEU A 194 9.51 -12.90 5.55
N LEU A 195 9.51 -13.00 6.88
CA LEU A 195 8.31 -13.00 7.69
C LEU A 195 7.51 -11.69 7.52
N ASN A 196 8.19 -10.55 7.43
CA ASN A 196 7.54 -9.27 7.18
C ASN A 196 6.88 -9.27 5.79
N VAL A 197 7.57 -9.68 4.72
CA VAL A 197 6.95 -9.75 3.38
C VAL A 197 5.70 -10.62 3.38
N VAL A 198 5.77 -11.81 3.99
CA VAL A 198 4.63 -12.72 4.10
C VAL A 198 3.51 -12.07 4.91
N GLY A 199 3.81 -11.50 6.07
CA GLY A 199 2.85 -10.80 6.92
C GLY A 199 2.17 -9.62 6.21
N GLN A 200 2.89 -8.88 5.38
CA GLN A 200 2.35 -7.77 4.60
C GLN A 200 1.34 -8.24 3.55
N ILE A 201 1.58 -9.40 2.92
CA ILE A 201 0.62 -9.99 1.98
C ILE A 201 -0.68 -10.36 2.71
N PHE A 202 -0.58 -11.02 3.87
CA PHE A 202 -1.74 -11.37 4.68
C PHE A 202 -2.49 -10.14 5.21
N LEU A 203 -1.76 -9.10 5.65
CA LEU A 203 -2.35 -7.85 6.12
C LEU A 203 -3.20 -7.20 5.03
N LEU A 204 -2.66 -7.10 3.80
CA LEU A 204 -3.41 -6.56 2.66
C LEU A 204 -4.60 -7.42 2.28
N ASP A 205 -4.45 -8.74 2.35
CA ASP A 205 -5.53 -9.69 2.05
C ASP A 205 -6.68 -9.52 3.03
N ILE A 206 -6.41 -9.49 4.35
CA ILE A 206 -7.42 -9.25 5.38
C ILE A 206 -8.07 -7.87 5.20
N PHE A 207 -7.28 -6.84 4.91
CA PHE A 207 -7.78 -5.48 4.72
C PHE A 207 -8.76 -5.36 3.53
N LEU A 208 -8.56 -6.13 2.47
CA LEU A 208 -9.42 -6.17 1.28
C LEU A 208 -10.46 -7.30 1.32
N GLY A 209 -10.65 -7.96 2.48
CA GLY A 209 -11.68 -9.00 2.64
C GLY A 209 -11.35 -10.34 1.97
N GLY A 210 -10.07 -10.69 1.84
CA GLY A 210 -9.58 -11.99 1.35
C GLY A 210 -9.38 -12.09 -0.17
N ALA A 211 -9.46 -10.96 -0.87
CA ALA A 211 -9.42 -10.95 -2.34
C ALA A 211 -8.12 -10.42 -2.95
N PHE A 212 -7.17 -9.95 -2.13
CA PHE A 212 -5.96 -9.28 -2.63
C PHE A 212 -5.05 -10.24 -3.42
N ARG A 213 -4.96 -11.51 -3.00
CA ARG A 213 -4.16 -12.52 -3.71
C ARG A 213 -4.63 -12.78 -5.13
N ASN A 214 -5.95 -12.80 -5.32
CA ASN A 214 -6.56 -13.06 -6.61
C ASN A 214 -6.69 -11.78 -7.46
N TYR A 215 -6.59 -10.61 -6.84
CA TYR A 215 -6.73 -9.32 -7.50
C TYR A 215 -5.75 -9.13 -8.66
N GLY A 216 -4.45 -9.37 -8.43
CA GLY A 216 -3.43 -9.18 -9.46
C GLY A 216 -3.64 -10.09 -10.69
N ALA A 217 -3.92 -11.37 -10.45
CA ALA A 217 -4.21 -12.34 -11.51
C ALA A 217 -5.52 -12.01 -12.25
N ALA A 218 -6.59 -11.64 -11.53
CA ALA A 218 -7.87 -11.27 -12.13
C ALA A 218 -7.74 -10.02 -13.02
N VAL A 219 -6.97 -9.02 -12.57
CA VAL A 219 -6.69 -7.81 -13.34
C VAL A 219 -5.86 -8.12 -14.59
N ALA A 220 -4.82 -8.95 -14.48
CA ALA A 220 -3.99 -9.33 -15.61
C ALA A 220 -4.79 -10.12 -16.65
N ALA A 221 -5.60 -11.09 -16.23
CA ALA A 221 -6.51 -11.83 -17.10
C ALA A 221 -7.46 -10.88 -17.84
N PHE A 222 -8.03 -9.90 -17.14
CA PHE A 222 -8.93 -8.91 -17.74
C PHE A 222 -8.22 -7.92 -18.67
N SER A 223 -6.95 -7.61 -18.42
CA SER A 223 -6.16 -6.72 -19.30
C SER A 223 -5.90 -7.33 -20.68
N HIS A 224 -5.88 -8.66 -20.76
CA HIS A 224 -5.66 -9.41 -22.00
C HIS A 224 -6.97 -9.77 -22.73
N THR A 225 -8.14 -9.60 -22.10
CA THR A 225 -9.43 -9.79 -22.77
C THR A 225 -9.82 -8.54 -23.58
N PRO A 226 -10.20 -8.66 -24.86
CA PRO A 226 -10.61 -7.52 -25.67
C PRO A 226 -11.86 -6.84 -25.10
N ARG A 227 -11.80 -5.51 -24.95
CA ARG A 227 -12.84 -4.64 -24.36
C ARG A 227 -14.15 -4.56 -25.15
N VAL A 228 -14.25 -5.22 -26.29
CA VAL A 228 -15.42 -5.13 -27.18
C VAL A 228 -15.87 -6.56 -27.47
N PRO A 229 -16.92 -7.08 -26.80
CA PRO A 229 -17.60 -8.26 -27.31
C PRO A 229 -18.16 -7.89 -28.69
N ALA A 230 -17.98 -8.79 -29.67
CA ALA A 230 -18.44 -8.60 -31.04
C ALA A 230 -19.98 -8.48 -31.15
N ASP A 231 -20.69 -8.83 -30.08
CA ASP A 231 -22.13 -8.68 -29.94
C ASP A 231 -22.45 -7.95 -28.62
N MET A 232 -23.29 -6.92 -28.71
CA MET A 232 -23.61 -5.95 -27.66
C MET A 232 -24.56 -6.51 -26.58
N THR A 233 -24.54 -7.82 -26.37
CA THR A 233 -25.50 -8.60 -25.59
C THR A 233 -24.87 -9.48 -24.52
N ASP A 234 -23.54 -9.66 -24.51
CA ASP A 234 -22.88 -10.60 -23.61
C ASP A 234 -22.29 -9.95 -22.36
N PHE A 235 -22.96 -10.25 -21.24
CA PHE A 235 -22.52 -10.27 -19.85
C PHE A 235 -21.31 -9.38 -19.51
N VAL A 236 -21.60 -8.15 -19.09
CA VAL A 236 -20.63 -7.24 -18.46
C VAL A 236 -20.15 -7.87 -17.16
N ALA A 237 -19.12 -8.72 -17.23
CA ALA A 237 -18.33 -9.08 -16.07
C ALA A 237 -17.71 -7.78 -15.57
N ALA A 238 -18.18 -7.29 -14.42
CA ALA A 238 -17.66 -6.06 -13.83
C ALA A 238 -16.14 -6.15 -13.74
N ASN A 239 -15.44 -5.09 -14.17
CA ASN A 239 -13.99 -5.03 -14.05
C ASN A 239 -13.62 -5.37 -12.60
N PRO A 240 -12.67 -6.29 -12.33
CA PRO A 240 -12.29 -6.64 -10.97
C PRO A 240 -11.82 -5.39 -10.18
N MET A 241 -11.24 -4.42 -10.89
CA MET A 241 -10.93 -3.08 -10.36
C MET A 241 -12.14 -2.37 -9.75
N ASP A 242 -13.28 -2.37 -10.44
CA ASP A 242 -14.50 -1.68 -10.01
C ASP A 242 -15.26 -2.43 -8.92
N GLN A 243 -15.06 -3.75 -8.83
CA GLN A 243 -15.65 -4.57 -7.78
C GLN A 243 -15.01 -4.29 -6.41
N PHE A 244 -13.68 -4.19 -6.35
CA PHE A 244 -12.96 -3.91 -5.09
C PHE A 244 -12.79 -2.42 -4.81
N PHE A 245 -12.58 -1.63 -5.86
CA PHE A 245 -12.37 -0.19 -5.79
C PHE A 245 -13.41 0.57 -6.64
N PRO A 246 -14.70 0.57 -6.22
CA PRO A 246 -15.74 1.26 -6.97
C PRO A 246 -15.46 2.77 -7.00
N LYS A 247 -15.58 3.36 -8.20
CA LYS A 247 -15.47 4.81 -8.43
C LYS A 247 -16.79 5.54 -8.17
N LEU A 248 -17.91 4.82 -8.21
CA LEU A 248 -19.26 5.29 -7.97
C LEU A 248 -19.94 4.37 -6.95
N THR A 249 -20.52 4.94 -5.90
CA THR A 249 -21.22 4.21 -4.84
C THR A 249 -22.47 4.94 -4.38
N LYS A 250 -23.28 4.28 -3.54
CA LYS A 250 -24.47 4.86 -2.91
C LYS A 250 -24.18 5.28 -1.48
N CYS A 251 -24.83 6.34 -1.03
CA CYS A 251 -24.84 6.79 0.36
C CYS A 251 -26.29 6.97 0.82
N TRP A 252 -26.65 6.43 1.99
CA TRP A 252 -27.96 6.64 2.58
C TRP A 252 -27.89 7.82 3.54
N LEU A 253 -28.61 8.90 3.25
CA LEU A 253 -28.75 10.05 4.12
C LEU A 253 -30.00 9.91 4.98
N ARG A 254 -29.83 9.93 6.30
CA ARG A 254 -30.96 10.01 7.24
C ARG A 254 -31.37 11.46 7.41
N SER A 255 -32.61 11.77 7.06
CA SER A 255 -33.20 13.09 7.30
C SER A 255 -34.56 12.94 7.98
N TYR A 256 -35.00 14.00 8.66
CA TYR A 256 -36.34 14.07 9.24
C TYR A 256 -37.23 14.92 8.33
N GLY A 257 -38.40 14.38 7.97
CA GLY A 257 -39.42 15.15 7.27
C GLY A 257 -40.08 16.19 8.17
N PRO A 258 -40.89 17.11 7.62
CA PRO A 258 -41.62 18.12 8.38
C PRO A 258 -42.58 17.52 9.43
N SER A 259 -43.02 16.28 9.23
CA SER A 259 -43.84 15.52 10.19
C SER A 259 -43.03 14.82 11.29
N GLY A 260 -41.70 14.97 11.32
CA GLY A 260 -40.81 14.29 12.27
C GLY A 260 -40.56 12.81 11.96
N THR A 261 -41.05 12.30 10.82
CA THR A 261 -40.80 10.94 10.37
C THR A 261 -39.42 10.80 9.73
N LEU A 262 -38.74 9.69 9.99
CA LEU A 262 -37.44 9.37 9.40
C LEU A 262 -37.62 9.11 7.90
N GLN A 263 -36.91 9.87 7.07
CA GLN A 263 -36.83 9.67 5.63
C GLN A 263 -35.40 9.28 5.24
N MET A 264 -35.26 8.14 4.56
CA MET A 264 -33.98 7.67 4.02
C MET A 264 -33.89 8.14 2.57
N LYS A 265 -32.85 8.91 2.23
CA LYS A 265 -32.59 9.38 0.87
C LYS A 265 -31.28 8.79 0.38
N ASP A 266 -31.31 8.04 -0.71
CA ASP A 266 -30.10 7.56 -1.36
C ASP A 266 -29.51 8.65 -2.26
N ARG A 267 -28.20 8.89 -2.14
CA ARG A 267 -27.44 9.76 -3.04
C ARG A 267 -26.36 8.95 -3.75
N LEU A 268 -26.08 9.32 -4.99
CA LEU A 268 -24.97 8.78 -5.76
C LEU A 268 -23.71 9.58 -5.48
N CYS A 269 -22.61 8.91 -5.14
CA CYS A 269 -21.36 9.57 -4.80
C CYS A 269 -20.19 9.02 -5.64
N VAL A 270 -19.36 9.94 -6.13
CA VAL A 270 -18.11 9.65 -6.82
C VAL A 270 -16.99 9.63 -5.77
N LEU A 271 -16.10 8.64 -5.85
CA LEU A 271 -14.94 8.49 -4.97
C LEU A 271 -13.63 8.68 -5.75
N PRO A 272 -13.15 9.92 -5.92
CA PRO A 272 -11.87 10.18 -6.58
C PRO A 272 -10.69 9.49 -5.91
N LEU A 273 -10.73 9.27 -4.59
CA LEU A 273 -9.63 8.61 -3.88
C LEU A 273 -9.39 7.18 -4.37
N ASN A 274 -10.45 6.52 -4.83
CA ASN A 274 -10.36 5.13 -5.27
C ASN A 274 -9.62 4.95 -6.59
N ILE A 275 -9.60 5.97 -7.46
CA ILE A 275 -8.82 5.91 -8.70
C ILE A 275 -7.32 5.83 -8.43
N VAL A 276 -6.86 6.42 -7.31
CA VAL A 276 -5.46 6.36 -6.91
C VAL A 276 -5.18 5.02 -6.23
N ASN A 277 -6.08 4.58 -5.35
CA ASN A 277 -5.96 3.30 -4.64
C ASN A 277 -5.90 2.12 -5.62
N GLU A 278 -6.79 2.05 -6.63
CA GLU A 278 -6.80 0.94 -7.60
C GLU A 278 -5.43 0.76 -8.27
N LYS A 279 -4.72 1.86 -8.58
CA LYS A 279 -3.40 1.84 -9.22
C LYS A 279 -2.30 1.47 -8.25
N ILE A 280 -2.33 1.99 -7.02
CA ILE A 280 -1.37 1.64 -5.97
C ILE A 280 -1.43 0.13 -5.69
N PHE A 281 -2.62 -0.42 -5.49
CA PHE A 281 -2.80 -1.85 -5.21
C PHE A 281 -2.48 -2.71 -6.43
N CYS A 282 -2.83 -2.26 -7.65
CA CYS A 282 -2.46 -2.95 -8.88
C CYS A 282 -0.94 -3.08 -9.03
N CYS A 283 -0.20 -1.98 -8.85
CA CYS A 283 1.26 -1.97 -8.94
C CYS A 283 1.92 -2.93 -7.95
N ARG A 284 1.35 -3.06 -6.73
CA ARG A 284 1.84 -3.98 -5.69
C ARG A 284 1.47 -5.44 -5.95
N SER A 285 0.36 -5.70 -6.64
CA SER A 285 -0.10 -7.05 -6.98
C SER A 285 0.52 -7.62 -8.26
N ALA A 286 1.13 -6.77 -9.11
CA ALA A 286 1.74 -7.16 -10.38
C ALA A 286 2.76 -8.33 -10.32
N PRO A 287 3.60 -8.48 -9.27
CA PRO A 287 4.52 -9.62 -9.16
C PRO A 287 3.81 -10.97 -9.00
N PHE A 288 2.56 -11.00 -8.53
CA PHE A 288 1.76 -12.21 -8.31
C PHE A 288 0.88 -12.57 -9.51
N ALA A 289 0.92 -11.77 -10.58
CA ALA A 289 0.11 -11.96 -11.77
C ALA A 289 0.81 -12.83 -12.85
N ARG A 290 2.02 -13.35 -12.56
CA ARG A 290 2.74 -14.30 -13.41
C ARG A 290 2.78 -15.68 -12.79
#